data_AF-A0A8W8K0S9-F1
#
_entry.id   AF-A0A8W8K0S9-F1
#
_cell.length_a   1.000
_cell.length_b   1.000
_cell.length_c   1.000
_cell.angle_alpha   90.00
_cell.angle_beta   90.00
_cell.angle_gamma   90.00
#
_symmetry.space_group_name_H-M   'P 1'
#
loop_
_entity.id
_entity.type
_entity.pdbx_description
1 polymer ?
#
loop_
_entity_poly.entity_id
_entity_poly.type
_entity_poly.pdbx_seq_one_letter_code
_entity_poly.pdbx_strand_id
1 'polypeptide(L)'
;MLRVSDRGGGIPHSIVERVHNYNYSSSGGENNNNNTGAQQQVGLFDEITNPCNRSSENPGTMHGYGFGLPSSRTYADYLGGSLSMQTMQGIGTDVYLRLVHIDGTKESFRI
;
A
#
# COMPACT_ATOMS: atom_id res chain seq x y z
N MET A 1 8.63 -14.66 -10.86
CA MET A 1 8.35 -14.04 -9.54
C MET A 1 8.97 -12.66 -9.52
N LEU A 2 8.22 -11.64 -9.08
CA LEU A 2 8.72 -10.28 -8.86
C LEU A 2 8.85 -10.04 -7.35
N ARG A 3 10.02 -9.57 -6.90
CA ARG A 3 10.23 -9.11 -5.52
C ARG A 3 10.46 -7.61 -5.51
N VAL A 4 9.69 -6.91 -4.69
CA VAL A 4 9.91 -5.48 -4.37
C VAL A 4 10.37 -5.41 -2.92
N SER A 5 11.54 -4.81 -2.71
CA SER A 5 12.18 -4.72 -1.40
C SER A 5 12.39 -3.26 -1.03
N ASP A 6 12.05 -2.88 0.19
CA ASP A 6 12.31 -1.55 0.75
C ASP A 6 13.19 -1.58 2.00
N ARG A 7 13.63 -0.39 2.43
CA ARG A 7 14.31 -0.14 3.70
C ARG A 7 13.56 0.90 4.55
N GLY A 8 12.22 0.87 4.48
CA GLY A 8 11.33 1.86 5.10
C GLY A 8 11.03 1.60 6.58
N GLY A 9 11.81 0.76 7.27
CA GLY A 9 11.61 0.46 8.69
C GLY A 9 10.59 -0.65 8.99
N GLY A 10 9.93 -1.20 7.97
CA GLY A 10 9.05 -2.37 8.12
C GLY A 10 7.73 -2.08 8.86
N ILE A 11 6.94 -3.13 9.05
CA ILE A 11 5.60 -3.08 9.64
C ILE A 11 5.66 -3.73 11.04
N PRO A 12 5.14 -3.07 12.10
CA PRO A 12 5.06 -3.66 13.43
C PRO A 12 4.24 -4.96 13.46
N HIS A 13 4.73 -5.97 14.17
CA HIS A 13 4.09 -7.29 14.26
C HIS A 13 2.64 -7.25 14.75
N SER A 14 2.27 -6.25 15.58
CA SER A 14 0.91 -6.06 16.07
C SER A 14 -0.09 -5.62 14.99
N ILE A 15 0.38 -5.15 13.84
CA ILE A 15 -0.46 -4.60 12.77
C ILE A 15 -0.34 -5.35 11.44
N VAL A 16 0.58 -6.31 11.32
CA VAL A 16 0.85 -7.06 10.08
C VAL A 16 -0.43 -7.69 9.50
N GLU A 17 -1.24 -8.35 10.32
CA GLU A 17 -2.49 -8.96 9.83
C GLU A 17 -3.51 -7.91 9.38
N ARG A 18 -3.50 -6.72 10.01
CA ARG A 18 -4.45 -5.66 9.69
C ARG A 18 -4.15 -4.98 8.36
N VAL A 19 -2.91 -5.00 7.87
CA VAL A 19 -2.56 -4.39 6.58
C VAL A 19 -3.28 -5.02 5.40
N HIS A 20 -3.75 -6.26 5.54
CA HIS A 20 -4.52 -6.97 4.54
C HIS A 20 -6.02 -6.66 4.56
N ASN A 21 -6.51 -5.87 5.52
CA ASN A 21 -7.93 -5.52 5.58
C ASN A 21 -8.24 -4.36 4.64
N TYR A 22 -9.37 -4.44 3.94
CA TYR A 22 -9.92 -3.29 3.22
C TYR A 22 -10.21 -2.14 4.19
N ASN A 23 -10.01 -0.91 3.73
CA ASN A 23 -10.14 0.34 4.51
C ASN A 23 -9.13 0.51 5.65
N TYR A 24 -8.15 -0.38 5.79
CA TYR A 24 -7.08 -0.18 6.76
C TYR A 24 -5.99 0.74 6.20
N SER A 25 -5.71 1.86 6.89
CA SER A 25 -4.57 2.72 6.59
C SER A 25 -3.85 3.12 7.88
N SER A 26 -2.52 3.07 7.87
CA SER A 26 -1.68 3.54 8.99
C SER A 26 -1.61 5.06 9.10
N SER A 27 -2.03 5.80 8.06
CA SER A 27 -2.03 7.26 8.05
C SER A 27 -3.18 7.88 8.85
N GLY A 28 -4.27 7.16 9.07
CA GLY A 28 -5.43 7.63 9.84
C GLY A 28 -5.22 7.64 11.36
N GLY A 29 -4.01 7.34 11.84
CA GLY A 29 -3.66 7.24 13.25
C GLY A 29 -3.17 8.53 13.91
N GLU A 30 -3.13 9.66 13.20
CA GLU A 30 -2.80 10.96 13.79
C GLU A 30 -4.01 11.57 14.52
N ASN A 31 -4.42 10.93 15.61
CA ASN A 31 -5.10 11.63 16.69
C ASN A 31 -4.03 12.19 17.64
N ASN A 32 -3.55 13.40 17.35
CA ASN A 32 -2.98 14.27 18.38
C ASN A 32 -3.37 15.73 18.12
N ASN A 33 -4.40 16.13 18.86
CA ASN A 33 -4.64 17.47 19.36
C ASN A 33 -3.36 18.33 19.36
N ASN A 34 -3.32 19.37 18.51
CA ASN A 34 -2.73 20.66 18.82
C ASN A 34 -3.24 21.68 17.80
N ASN A 35 -4.09 22.59 18.27
CA ASN A 35 -4.38 23.86 17.61
C ASN A 35 -3.07 24.55 17.21
N THR A 36 -2.82 24.76 15.92
CA THR A 36 -2.22 25.99 15.38
C THR A 36 -2.37 26.05 13.86
N GLY A 37 -3.23 26.97 13.39
CA GLY A 37 -3.04 27.65 12.11
C GLY A 37 -3.59 26.96 10.86
N ALA A 38 -4.78 27.38 10.44
CA ALA A 38 -5.23 27.48 9.04
C ALA A 38 -4.76 26.37 8.06
N GLN A 39 -5.08 25.11 8.35
CA GLN A 39 -5.06 24.06 7.32
C GLN A 39 -6.42 24.01 6.65
N GLN A 40 -6.49 24.61 5.48
CA GLN A 40 -7.63 24.60 4.59
C GLN A 40 -8.03 23.13 4.33
N GLN A 41 -9.17 22.70 4.86
CA GLN A 41 -9.73 21.38 4.63
C GLN A 41 -9.96 21.18 3.12
N VAL A 42 -9.00 20.54 2.45
CA VAL A 42 -9.22 19.99 1.11
C VAL A 42 -10.22 18.85 1.29
N GLY A 43 -11.45 19.04 0.79
CA GLY A 43 -12.50 18.04 0.93
C GLY A 43 -12.10 16.73 0.23
N LEU A 44 -12.53 15.59 0.78
CA LEU A 44 -12.33 14.24 0.22
C LEU A 44 -12.69 14.16 -1.28
N PHE A 45 -13.67 14.97 -1.71
CA PHE A 45 -14.08 15.07 -3.11
C PHE A 45 -13.00 15.71 -3.99
N ASP A 46 -12.34 16.77 -3.53
CA ASP A 46 -11.29 17.48 -4.27
C ASP A 46 -10.00 16.64 -4.35
N GLU A 47 -9.71 15.87 -3.30
CA GLU A 47 -8.61 14.90 -3.28
C GLU A 47 -8.77 13.79 -4.33
N ILE A 48 -9.99 13.28 -4.53
CA ILE A 48 -10.28 12.25 -5.53
C ILE A 48 -10.37 12.83 -6.95
N THR A 49 -10.93 14.03 -7.10
CA THR A 49 -11.24 14.60 -8.42
C THR A 49 -10.09 15.39 -9.05
N ASN A 50 -9.12 15.88 -8.26
CA ASN A 50 -8.01 16.71 -8.75
C ASN A 50 -6.63 16.33 -8.16
N PRO A 51 -6.18 15.06 -8.30
CA PRO A 51 -4.89 14.63 -7.73
C PRO A 51 -3.67 15.35 -8.31
N CYS A 52 -3.77 15.84 -9.56
CA CYS A 52 -2.68 16.53 -10.27
C CYS A 52 -2.70 18.06 -10.14
N ASN A 53 -3.74 18.65 -9.54
CA ASN A 53 -3.89 20.10 -9.41
C ASN A 53 -3.38 20.64 -8.06
N ARG A 54 -2.66 19.82 -7.30
CA ARG A 54 -2.00 20.30 -6.08
C ARG A 54 -0.79 21.12 -6.49
N SER A 55 -0.78 22.39 -6.11
CA SER A 55 0.39 23.24 -6.24
C SER A 55 1.61 22.56 -5.63
N SER A 56 2.81 22.89 -6.13
CA SER A 56 4.10 22.37 -5.66
C SER A 56 4.32 22.50 -4.13
N GLU A 57 3.46 23.25 -3.44
CA GLU A 57 3.54 23.52 -2.00
C GLU A 57 2.78 22.49 -1.14
N ASN A 58 1.91 21.65 -1.71
CA ASN A 58 1.18 20.59 -1.00
C ASN A 58 1.14 19.29 -1.83
N PRO A 59 2.25 18.54 -1.96
CA PRO A 59 2.23 17.24 -2.62
C PRO A 59 1.18 16.36 -1.91
N GLY A 60 0.25 15.82 -2.69
CA GLY A 60 -0.87 15.06 -2.12
C GLY A 60 -0.39 13.84 -1.35
N THR A 61 -1.21 13.37 -0.42
CA THR A 61 -0.95 12.11 0.27
C THR A 61 -0.74 11.01 -0.77
N MET A 62 0.46 10.43 -0.80
CA MET A 62 0.83 9.38 -1.75
C MET A 62 0.08 8.07 -1.48
N HIS A 63 -0.42 7.89 -0.26
CA HIS A 63 -1.21 6.72 0.14
C HIS A 63 -2.71 6.97 -0.10
N GLY A 64 -3.41 5.92 -0.52
CA GLY A 64 -4.87 5.95 -0.66
C GLY A 64 -5.61 5.49 0.60
N TYR A 65 -6.89 5.13 0.44
CA TYR A 65 -7.80 4.77 1.53
C TYR A 65 -7.68 3.32 2.04
N GLY A 66 -6.51 2.67 1.89
CA GLY A 66 -6.33 1.30 2.39
C GLY A 66 -6.91 0.18 1.52
N PHE A 67 -7.00 0.39 0.20
CA PHE A 67 -7.48 -0.61 -0.75
C PHE A 67 -6.37 -1.28 -1.58
N GLY A 68 -5.17 -0.69 -1.62
CA GLY A 68 -4.09 -1.12 -2.52
C GLY A 68 -3.67 -2.57 -2.28
N LEU A 69 -3.14 -2.87 -1.09
CA LEU A 69 -2.64 -4.20 -0.76
C LEU A 69 -3.70 -5.32 -0.89
N PRO A 70 -4.91 -5.20 -0.31
CA PRO A 70 -5.93 -6.24 -0.46
C PRO A 70 -6.40 -6.39 -1.92
N SER A 71 -6.54 -5.30 -2.68
CA SER A 71 -6.92 -5.39 -4.09
C SER A 71 -5.84 -6.07 -4.94
N SER A 72 -4.57 -5.69 -4.76
CA SER A 72 -3.45 -6.32 -5.48
C SER A 72 -3.35 -7.83 -5.20
N ARG A 73 -3.65 -8.25 -3.97
CA ARG A 73 -3.73 -9.67 -3.62
C ARG A 73 -4.86 -10.38 -4.36
N THR A 74 -6.07 -9.83 -4.32
CA THR A 74 -7.22 -10.39 -5.04
C THR A 74 -6.95 -10.50 -6.54
N TYR A 75 -6.30 -9.50 -7.15
CA TYR A 75 -5.91 -9.57 -8.57
C TYR A 75 -4.89 -10.68 -8.84
N ALA A 76 -3.87 -10.83 -7.99
CA ALA A 76 -2.90 -11.89 -8.15
C ALA A 76 -3.55 -13.27 -8.03
N ASP A 77 -4.42 -13.47 -7.03
CA ASP A 77 -5.12 -14.73 -6.79
C ASP A 77 -6.12 -15.04 -7.93
N TYR A 78 -6.84 -14.04 -8.43
CA TYR A 78 -7.75 -14.17 -9.58
C TYR A 78 -7.02 -14.66 -10.84
N LEU A 79 -5.79 -14.19 -11.07
CA LEU A 79 -4.94 -14.62 -12.18
C LEU A 79 -4.22 -15.95 -11.91
N GLY A 80 -4.59 -16.69 -10.86
CA GLY A 80 -3.97 -17.97 -10.49
C GLY A 80 -2.56 -17.83 -9.88
N GLY A 81 -2.18 -16.61 -9.52
CA GLY A 81 -0.92 -16.27 -8.87
C GLY A 81 -1.02 -16.22 -7.35
N SER A 82 -0.15 -15.42 -6.73
CA SER A 82 -0.19 -15.12 -5.30
C SER A 82 0.58 -13.84 -5.00
N LEU A 83 0.12 -13.04 -4.04
CA LEU A 83 0.88 -11.93 -3.46
C LEU A 83 1.16 -12.19 -1.97
N SER A 84 2.43 -12.24 -1.59
CA SER A 84 2.86 -12.48 -0.20
C SER A 84 3.83 -11.39 0.27
N MET A 85 3.73 -10.98 1.52
CA MET A 85 4.55 -9.95 2.13
C MET A 85 5.37 -10.53 3.29
N GLN A 86 6.63 -10.11 3.40
CA GLN A 86 7.50 -10.40 4.53
C GLN A 86 8.06 -9.09 5.03
N THR A 87 7.94 -8.81 6.32
CA THR A 87 8.36 -7.55 6.89
C THR A 87 9.26 -7.78 8.08
N MET A 88 10.29 -6.95 8.21
CA MET A 88 11.22 -6.94 9.32
C MET A 88 11.12 -5.57 10.00
N GLN A 89 10.47 -5.54 11.15
CA GLN A 89 10.33 -4.33 11.95
C GLN A 89 11.70 -3.73 12.28
N GLY A 90 11.86 -2.44 12.01
CA GLY A 90 13.12 -1.70 12.13
C GLY A 90 14.02 -1.77 10.89
N ILE A 91 13.69 -2.56 9.85
CA ILE A 91 14.53 -2.72 8.65
C ILE A 91 13.76 -2.34 7.38
N GLY A 92 12.69 -3.06 7.04
CA GLY A 92 12.01 -2.90 5.76
C GLY A 92 11.03 -4.02 5.45
N THR A 93 10.43 -3.96 4.27
CA THR A 93 9.45 -4.94 3.79
C THR A 93 9.81 -5.45 2.41
N ASP A 94 9.62 -6.76 2.22
CA ASP A 94 9.70 -7.46 0.95
C ASP A 94 8.30 -7.92 0.53
N VAL A 95 7.88 -7.58 -0.69
CA VAL A 95 6.65 -8.06 -1.31
C VAL A 95 6.99 -8.94 -2.50
N TYR A 96 6.43 -10.15 -2.51
CA TYR A 96 6.62 -11.15 -3.53
C TYR A 96 5.32 -11.33 -4.32
N LEU A 97 5.37 -11.04 -5.61
CA LEU A 97 4.29 -11.28 -6.56
C LEU A 97 4.64 -12.48 -7.44
N ARG A 98 3.75 -13.46 -7.46
CA ARG A 98 3.76 -14.58 -8.41
C ARG A 98 2.52 -14.49 -9.28
N LEU A 99 2.70 -14.68 -10.58
CA LEU A 99 1.65 -14.77 -11.58
C LEU A 99 1.94 -15.98 -12.45
N VAL A 100 0.91 -16.53 -13.07
CA VAL A 100 1.05 -17.62 -14.04
C VAL A 100 1.49 -17.08 -15.40
N HIS A 101 2.19 -17.91 -16.17
CA HIS A 101 2.41 -17.62 -17.58
C HIS A 101 1.11 -17.83 -18.36
N ILE A 102 0.88 -16.99 -19.37
CA ILE A 102 -0.30 -17.08 -20.26
C ILE A 102 -0.43 -18.48 -20.87
N ASP A 103 0.70 -19.09 -21.24
CA ASP A 103 0.71 -20.40 -21.90
C ASP A 103 0.60 -21.59 -20.94
N GLY A 104 0.67 -21.38 -19.62
CA GLY A 104 0.64 -22.45 -18.60
C GLY A 104 1.80 -23.46 -18.65
N THR A 105 2.68 -23.39 -19.67
CA THR A 105 3.75 -24.37 -19.94
C THR A 105 4.97 -24.21 -19.06
N LYS A 106 5.13 -23.06 -18.41
CA LYS A 106 6.32 -22.72 -17.61
C LYS A 106 5.94 -22.53 -16.16
N GLU A 107 6.56 -23.33 -15.30
CA GLU A 107 6.59 -23.12 -13.85
C GLU A 107 6.93 -21.65 -13.55
N SER A 108 6.19 -21.06 -12.62
CA SER A 108 6.43 -19.67 -12.20
C SER A 108 7.85 -19.61 -11.59
N PHE A 109 8.74 -18.81 -12.19
CA PHE A 109 10.18 -18.80 -11.89
C PHE A 109 10.48 -18.92 -10.38
N ARG A 110 11.11 -20.03 -9.98
CA ARG A 110 11.73 -20.23 -8.66
C ARG A 110 13.15 -19.70 -8.73
N ILE A 111 13.52 -18.82 -7.81
CA ILE A 111 14.87 -18.26 -7.65
C ILE A 111 15.44 -18.81 -6.34
#